data_AF-A0A6N7D0F8-F1
#
_entry.id   AF-A0A6N7D0F8-F1
#
_cell.length_a   1.000
_cell.length_b   1.000
_cell.length_c   1.000
_cell.angle_alpha   90.00
_cell.angle_beta   90.00
_cell.angle_gamma   90.00
#
_symmetry.space_group_name_H-M   'P 1'
#
loop_
_entity.id
_entity.type
_entity.pdbx_description
1 polymer ?
#
loop_
_entity_poly.entity_id
_entity_poly.type
_entity_poly.pdbx_seq_one_letter_code
_entity_poly.pdbx_strand_id
1 'polypeptide(L)' 'MTAPASPRLTGLAPVVSPATRLLVLGSFPGVRSLELQQYYGHPQNHFWRILGAL' A
#
# COMPACT_ATOMS: atom_id res chain seq x y z
N MET A 1 14.83 -19.24 24.78
CA MET A 1 13.57 -19.46 24.04
C MET A 1 13.56 -18.53 22.84
N THR A 2 13.85 -19.05 21.64
CA THR A 2 13.78 -18.30 20.38
C THR A 2 12.33 -18.27 19.90
N ALA A 3 11.77 -17.08 19.69
CA ALA A 3 10.44 -16.93 19.12
C ALA A 3 10.44 -17.40 17.65
N PRO A 4 9.35 -18.03 17.15
CA PRO A 4 9.26 -18.42 15.75
C PRO A 4 9.32 -17.17 14.85
N ALA A 5 10.00 -17.27 13.71
CA ALA A 5 10.06 -16.20 12.73
C ALA A 5 8.65 -15.94 12.16
N SER A 6 8.22 -14.67 12.16
CA SER A 6 6.96 -14.27 11.54
C SER A 6 7.00 -14.49 10.02
N PRO A 7 5.88 -14.89 9.39
CA PRO A 7 5.83 -15.08 7.95
C PRO A 7 6.12 -13.77 7.22
N ARG A 8 6.94 -13.84 6.16
CA ARG A 8 7.18 -12.68 5.28
C ARG A 8 5.96 -12.44 4.41
N LEU A 9 5.44 -11.22 4.44
CA LEU A 9 4.34 -10.81 3.59
C LEU A 9 4.88 -10.27 2.25
N THR A 10 4.16 -10.51 1.16
CA THR A 10 4.47 -9.95 -0.17
C THR A 10 3.54 -8.75 -0.41
N GLY A 11 4.11 -7.62 -0.81
CA GLY A 11 3.38 -6.40 -1.11
C GLY A 11 2.74 -6.40 -2.50
N LEU A 12 2.13 -5.27 -2.85
CA LEU A 12 1.57 -5.04 -4.19
C LEU A 12 2.67 -4.60 -5.17
N ALA A 13 2.45 -4.82 -6.46
CA ALA A 13 3.35 -4.35 -7.51
C ALA A 13 3.34 -2.82 -7.60
N PRO A 14 4.50 -2.17 -7.82
CA PRO A 14 4.58 -0.72 -7.90
C PRO A 14 3.82 -0.19 -9.13
N VAL A 15 3.08 0.90 -8.96
CA VAL A 15 2.42 1.62 -10.06
C VAL A 15 3.31 2.78 -10.48
N VAL A 16 4.17 2.56 -11.47
CA VAL A 16 5.17 3.54 -11.94
C VAL A 16 5.38 3.46 -13.46
N SER A 17 5.83 4.55 -14.06
CA SER A 17 6.20 4.64 -15.47
C SER A 17 7.36 5.62 -15.67
N PRO A 18 8.02 5.64 -16.84
CA PRO A 18 9.04 6.66 -17.14
C PRO A 18 8.55 8.11 -17.06
N ALA A 19 7.24 8.34 -17.19
CA ALA A 19 6.63 9.67 -17.08
C ALA A 19 6.19 10.03 -15.66
N THR A 20 6.43 9.16 -14.66
CA THR A 20 6.05 9.42 -13.26
C THR A 20 6.84 10.61 -12.71
N ARG A 21 6.12 11.69 -12.37
CA ARG A 21 6.71 12.92 -11.79
C ARG A 21 6.73 12.92 -10.26
N LEU A 22 5.87 12.13 -9.63
CA LEU A 22 5.74 12.02 -8.18
C LEU A 22 5.57 10.54 -7.80
N LEU A 23 6.35 10.10 -6.82
CA LEU A 23 6.24 8.76 -6.23
C LEU A 23 5.79 8.89 -4.78
N VAL A 24 4.69 8.23 -4.43
CA VAL A 24 4.22 8.15 -3.05
C VAL A 24 4.70 6.84 -2.45
N LEU A 25 5.51 6.92 -1.39
CA LEU A 25 6.02 5.77 -0.66
C LEU A 25 5.27 5.62 0.66
N GLY A 26 4.44 4.60 0.75
CA GLY A 26 3.79 4.18 1.99
C GLY A 26 4.67 3.24 2.82
N SER A 27 4.12 2.77 3.94
CA SER A 27 4.68 1.64 4.69
C SER A 27 4.32 0.32 4.00
N PHE A 28 3.86 -0.70 4.71
CA PHE A 28 3.40 -1.95 4.11
C PHE A 28 1.88 -1.92 3.88
N PRO A 29 1.35 -2.47 2.75
CA PRO A 29 -0.08 -2.56 2.54
C PRO A 29 -0.75 -3.35 3.68
N GLY A 30 -1.77 -2.74 4.31
CA GLY A 30 -2.57 -3.44 5.32
C GLY A 30 -3.33 -4.62 4.72
N VAL A 31 -3.80 -5.53 5.57
CA VAL A 31 -4.51 -6.76 5.16
C VAL A 31 -5.62 -6.49 4.15
N ARG A 32 -6.46 -5.47 4.38
CA ARG A 32 -7.55 -5.12 3.47
C ARG A 32 -7.07 -4.67 2.08
N SER A 33 -5.96 -3.94 2.03
CA SER A 33 -5.34 -3.52 0.76
C SER A 33 -4.80 -4.72 -0.02
N LEU A 34 -4.28 -5.73 0.67
CA LEU A 34 -3.82 -6.98 0.05
C LEU A 34 -4.99 -7.82 -0.45
N GLU A 35 -6.05 -7.99 0.34
CA GLU A 35 -7.25 -8.73 -0.08
C GLU A 35 -7.87 -8.13 -1.35
N LEU A 36 -7.94 -6.79 -1.41
CA LEU A 36 -8.52 -6.08 -2.55
C LEU A 36 -7.54 -5.88 -3.71
N GLN A 37 -6.26 -6.23 -3.54
CA GLN A 37 -5.19 -5.90 -4.49
C GLN A 37 -5.17 -4.41 -4.87
N GLN A 38 -5.37 -3.54 -3.89
CA GLN A 38 -5.51 -2.08 -4.08
C GLN A 38 -4.70 -1.31 -3.05
N TYR A 39 -3.89 -0.35 -3.50
CA TYR A 39 -3.25 0.60 -2.59
C TYR A 39 -4.30 1.49 -1.92
N TYR A 40 -4.16 1.66 -0.59
CA TYR A 40 -5.08 2.43 0.25
C TYR A 40 -6.55 1.99 0.16
N GLY A 41 -6.82 0.71 -0.15
CA GLY A 41 -8.18 0.19 -0.38
C GLY A 41 -9.09 0.08 0.85
N HIS A 42 -8.59 0.38 2.05
CA HIS A 42 -9.43 0.41 3.26
C HIS A 42 -10.35 1.65 3.24
N PRO A 43 -11.68 1.55 3.45
CA PRO A 43 -12.60 2.71 3.33
C PRO A 43 -12.29 3.88 4.27
N GLN A 44 -11.71 3.60 5.44
CA GLN A 44 -11.28 4.63 6.38
C GLN A 44 -9.93 5.27 6.01
N ASN A 45 -9.21 4.74 5.01
CA ASN A 45 -8.02 5.39 4.50
C ASN A 45 -8.42 6.64 3.69
N HIS A 46 -7.85 7.79 4.03
CA HIS A 46 -8.22 9.08 3.45
C HIS A 46 -7.39 9.47 2.23
N PHE A 47 -6.39 8.67 1.86
CA PHE A 47 -5.42 9.00 0.81
C PHE A 47 -6.07 9.47 -0.50
N TRP A 48 -7.00 8.68 -1.04
CA TRP A 48 -7.66 9.00 -2.31
C TRP A 48 -8.55 10.24 -2.22
N ARG A 49 -9.18 10.50 -1.06
CA ARG A 49 -9.97 11.72 -0.84
C ARG A 49 -9.11 12.97 -0.79
N ILE A 50 -7.92 12.88 -0.18
CA ILE A 50 -6.96 13.99 -0.14
C ILE A 50 -6.42 14.25 -1.54
N LEU A 51 -5.98 13.20 -2.26
CA LEU A 51 -5.40 13.34 -3.59
C LEU A 51 -6.39 13.92 -4.60
N GLY A 52 -7.68 13.55 -4.52
CA GLY A 52 -8.72 14.10 -5.38
C GLY A 52 -9.16 15.52 -5.03
N ALA A 53 -8.72 16.08 -3.89
CA ALA A 53 -9.00 17.46 -3.47
C ALA A 53 -7.86 18.44 -3.81
N LEU A 54 -6.70 17.93 -4.27
CA LEU A 54 -5.56 18.70 -4.76
C LEU A 54 -5.70 18.99 -6.26
#